data_AF-F8RKS9-F1
#
_entry.id   AF-F8RKS9-F1
#
_cell.length_a   1.000
_cell.length_b   1.000
_cell.length_c   1.000
_cell.angle_alpha   90.00
_cell.angle_beta   90.00
_cell.angle_gamma   90.00
#
_symmetry.space_group_name_H-M   'P 1'
#
loop_
_entity.id
_entity.type
_entity.pdbx_description
1 polymer ?
#
loop_
_entity_poly.entity_id
_entity_poly.type
_entity_poly.pdbx_seq_one_letter_code
_entity_poly.pdbx_strand_id
1 'polypeptide(L)'
;TYSGYAFCFTRDPDHIHMMRKWEGGDPGVINQKTPTCLLMSPDGAFHSFGFTARDFYHDLDPIEAQKWYYFDKFKMVLHYNACNF
;
A
#
# COMPACT_ATOMS: atom_id res chain seq x y z
N THR A 1 7.81 -0.55 2.27
CA THR A 1 7.40 -0.37 3.68
C THR A 1 5.92 -0.56 3.76
N TYR A 2 5.39 -0.71 4.98
CA TYR A 2 3.97 -0.98 5.19
C TYR A 2 3.35 0.08 6.10
N SER A 3 2.04 0.26 6.00
CA SER A 3 1.20 1.06 6.89
C SER A 3 0.12 0.18 7.48
N GLY A 4 -0.26 0.42 8.72
CA GLY A 4 -1.46 -0.13 9.33
C GLY A 4 -2.02 0.87 10.32
N TYR A 5 -3.23 0.62 10.78
CA TYR A 5 -3.84 1.39 11.86
C TYR A 5 -4.40 0.44 12.93
N ALA A 6 -4.53 0.97 14.13
CA ALA A 6 -5.29 0.38 15.20
C ALA A 6 -6.10 1.49 15.88
N PHE A 7 -7.25 1.13 16.45
CA PHE A 7 -8.13 2.05 17.14
C PHE A 7 -8.80 1.34 18.31
N CYS A 8 -9.18 2.07 19.35
CA CYS A 8 -10.13 1.61 20.36
C CYS A 8 -11.33 2.54 20.39
N PHE A 9 -12.44 2.08 20.97
CA PHE A 9 -13.58 2.95 21.21
C PHE A 9 -13.38 3.70 22.53
N THR A 10 -13.79 4.97 22.58
CA THR A 10 -13.64 5.80 23.80
C THR A 10 -14.34 5.21 25.03
N ARG A 11 -15.45 4.50 24.81
CA ARG A 11 -16.20 3.78 25.85
C ARG A 11 -15.55 2.48 26.33
N ASP A 12 -14.53 2.01 25.63
CA ASP A 12 -13.87 0.72 25.87
C ASP A 12 -12.39 0.80 25.47
N PRO A 13 -11.57 1.57 26.21
CA PRO A 13 -10.21 1.91 25.80
C PRO A 13 -9.24 0.72 25.84
N ASP A 14 -9.55 -0.32 26.63
CA ASP A 14 -8.72 -1.51 26.78
C ASP A 14 -8.85 -2.49 25.60
N HIS A 15 -9.88 -2.33 24.76
CA HIS A 15 -10.10 -3.17 23.59
C HIS A 15 -9.57 -2.51 22.31
N ILE A 16 -8.36 -2.92 21.92
CA ILE A 16 -7.69 -2.44 20.69
C ILE A 16 -8.16 -3.27 19.49
N HIS A 17 -8.75 -2.58 18.51
CA HIS A 17 -9.09 -3.11 17.21
C HIS A 17 -7.97 -2.80 16.21
N MET A 18 -7.38 -3.85 15.64
CA MET A 18 -6.38 -3.71 14.57
C MET A 18 -7.04 -3.75 13.19
N MET A 19 -6.40 -3.11 12.21
CA MET A 19 -6.80 -3.13 10.81
C MET A 19 -7.04 -4.56 10.31
N ARG A 20 -8.27 -4.85 9.91
CA ARG A 20 -8.64 -6.18 9.39
C ARG A 20 -8.08 -6.40 7.97
N LYS A 21 -8.09 -7.68 7.58
CA LYS A 21 -7.59 -8.22 6.30
C LYS A 21 -8.05 -7.35 5.12
N TRP A 22 -7.12 -6.90 4.28
CA TRP A 22 -7.44 -6.28 2.99
C TRP A 22 -7.80 -7.35 1.96
N GLU A 23 -8.72 -7.02 1.04
CA GLU A 23 -8.86 -7.78 -0.21
C GLU A 23 -7.55 -7.67 -1.01
N GLY A 24 -7.05 -8.80 -1.54
CA GLY A 24 -5.78 -8.87 -2.27
C GLY A 24 -4.54 -9.22 -1.43
N GLY A 25 -4.66 -9.53 -0.14
CA GLY A 25 -3.54 -10.13 0.60
C GLY A 25 -3.28 -11.58 0.18
N ASP A 26 -2.02 -12.03 0.23
CA ASP A 26 -1.63 -13.42 -0.06
C ASP A 26 -2.52 -14.42 0.72
N PRO A 27 -3.12 -15.42 0.04
CA PRO A 27 -3.95 -16.42 0.71
C PRO A 27 -3.20 -17.11 1.85
N GLY A 28 -3.78 -17.07 3.07
CA GLY A 28 -3.17 -17.64 4.28
C GLY A 28 -2.30 -16.68 5.09
N VAL A 29 -1.97 -15.49 4.57
CA VAL A 29 -1.23 -14.47 5.33
C VAL A 29 -2.20 -13.46 5.94
N ILE A 30 -2.17 -13.29 7.26
CA ILE A 30 -2.92 -12.24 7.94
C ILE A 30 -2.16 -10.91 7.78
N ASN A 31 -2.39 -10.22 6.66
CA ASN A 31 -1.82 -8.90 6.43
C ASN A 31 -2.62 -7.82 7.19
N GLN A 32 -2.26 -7.59 8.45
CA GLN A 32 -2.74 -6.45 9.27
C GLN A 32 -2.09 -5.11 8.86
N LYS A 33 -1.36 -5.09 7.74
CA LYS A 33 -0.64 -3.95 7.20
C LYS A 33 -0.71 -3.98 5.67
N THR A 34 -0.71 -2.81 5.05
CA THR A 34 -0.80 -2.61 3.61
C THR A 34 0.52 -2.05 3.10
N PRO A 35 1.08 -2.56 1.98
CA PRO A 35 2.30 -2.00 1.43
C PRO A 35 2.02 -0.57 0.98
N THR A 36 3.01 0.31 1.10
CA THR A 36 2.86 1.68 0.62
C THR A 36 3.26 1.75 -0.84
N CYS A 37 2.41 1.17 -1.68
CA CYS A 37 2.50 1.13 -3.13
C CYS A 37 1.41 2.02 -3.73
N LEU A 38 1.77 2.87 -4.69
CA LEU A 38 0.83 3.61 -5.53
C LEU A 38 1.05 3.19 -6.98
N LEU A 39 -0.03 2.92 -7.70
CA LEU A 39 -0.02 2.67 -9.13
C LEU A 39 -0.88 3.72 -9.83
N MET A 40 -0.32 4.33 -10.87
CA MET A 40 -1.02 5.22 -11.79
C MET A 40 -0.94 4.66 -13.20
N SER A 41 -2.01 4.80 -13.96
CA SER A 41 -2.08 4.41 -15.36
C SER A 41 -1.13 5.24 -16.23
N PRO A 42 -0.84 4.80 -17.47
CA PRO A 42 0.09 5.51 -18.36
C PRO A 42 -0.28 6.95 -18.70
N ASP A 43 -1.56 7.32 -18.58
CA ASP A 43 -2.08 8.69 -18.73
C ASP A 43 -1.98 9.52 -17.43
N GLY A 44 -1.40 8.95 -16.36
CA GLY A 44 -1.19 9.61 -15.08
C GLY A 44 -2.41 9.58 -14.15
N ALA A 45 -3.48 8.87 -14.50
CA ALA A 45 -4.64 8.75 -13.62
C ALA A 45 -4.39 7.76 -12.47
N PHE A 46 -5.03 8.00 -11.33
CA PHE A 46 -4.96 7.08 -10.19
C PHE A 46 -5.59 5.73 -10.57
N HIS A 47 -4.86 4.64 -10.33
CA HIS A 47 -5.38 3.29 -10.53
C HIS A 47 -5.66 2.59 -9.19
N SER A 48 -4.63 2.38 -8.37
CA SER A 48 -4.79 1.64 -7.10
C SER A 48 -3.69 1.96 -6.08
N PHE A 49 -3.97 1.59 -4.83
CA PHE A 49 -3.01 1.60 -3.72
C PHE A 49 -2.84 0.19 -3.14
N GLY A 50 -1.75 -0.02 -2.40
CA GLY A 50 -1.60 -1.19 -1.53
C GLY A 50 -1.33 -2.48 -2.29
N PHE A 51 -1.90 -3.59 -1.79
CA PHE A 51 -1.71 -4.91 -2.39
C PHE A 51 -2.20 -4.94 -3.84
N THR A 52 -3.38 -4.37 -4.11
CA THR A 52 -3.93 -4.26 -5.48
C THR A 52 -2.97 -3.55 -6.44
N ALA A 53 -2.27 -2.50 -5.99
CA ALA A 53 -1.27 -1.82 -6.81
C ALA A 53 -0.05 -2.68 -7.10
N ARG A 54 0.45 -3.38 -6.07
CA ARG A 54 1.58 -4.30 -6.19
C ARG A 54 1.22 -5.44 -7.14
N ASP A 55 0.14 -6.16 -6.85
CA ASP A 55 -0.20 -7.40 -7.54
C ASP A 55 -0.52 -7.12 -9.01
N PHE A 56 -1.35 -6.10 -9.28
CA PHE A 56 -1.64 -5.68 -10.66
C PHE A 56 -0.37 -5.35 -11.45
N TYR A 57 0.56 -4.55 -10.88
CA TYR A 57 1.79 -4.17 -11.59
C TYR A 57 2.70 -5.37 -11.87
N HIS A 58 2.81 -6.32 -10.93
CA HIS A 58 3.66 -7.50 -11.11
C HIS A 58 3.05 -8.57 -12.01
N ASP A 59 1.73 -8.53 -12.23
CA ASP A 59 1.02 -9.41 -13.16
C ASP A 59 1.05 -8.88 -14.62
N LEU A 60 1.46 -7.62 -14.84
CA LEU A 60 1.62 -7.07 -16.19
C LEU A 60 2.79 -7.71 -16.95
N ASP A 61 2.67 -7.75 -18.28
CA ASP A 61 3.82 -8.02 -19.14
C ASP A 61 4.91 -6.95 -18.91
N PRO A 62 6.21 -7.32 -18.85
CA PRO A 62 7.29 -6.36 -18.58
C PRO A 62 7.37 -5.17 -19.54
N ILE A 63 6.91 -5.31 -20.79
CA ILE A 63 6.88 -4.20 -21.77
C ILE A 63 5.73 -3.25 -21.44
N GLU A 64 4.58 -3.80 -21.05
CA GLU A 64 3.44 -2.99 -20.62
C GLU A 64 3.71 -2.29 -19.29
N ALA A 65 4.31 -2.98 -18.32
CA ALA A 65 4.64 -2.44 -17.00
C ALA A 65 5.48 -1.16 -17.06
N GLN A 66 6.39 -1.05 -18.04
CA GLN A 66 7.22 0.15 -18.26
C GLN A 66 6.41 1.41 -18.58
N LYS A 67 5.18 1.28 -19.05
CA LYS A 67 4.29 2.41 -19.35
C LYS A 67 3.58 2.95 -18.10
N TRP A 68 3.56 2.18 -17.00
CA TRP A 68 2.85 2.53 -15.78
C TRP A 68 3.75 3.27 -14.80
N TYR A 69 3.14 4.13 -13.97
CA TYR A 69 3.85 4.80 -12.89
C TYR A 69 3.65 4.02 -11.60
N TYR A 70 4.65 3.22 -11.24
CA TYR A 70 4.65 2.42 -10.03
C TYR A 70 5.59 2.98 -8.97
N PHE A 71 5.04 3.35 -7.82
CA PHE A 71 5.79 3.87 -6.69
C PHE A 71 5.75 2.87 -5.54
N ASP A 72 6.81 2.08 -5.39
CA ASP A 72 6.99 1.21 -4.23
C ASP A 72 7.62 1.98 -3.05
N LYS A 73 7.18 1.65 -1.83
CA LYS A 73 7.68 2.22 -0.56
C LYS A 73 7.68 3.75 -0.53
N PHE A 74 6.71 4.41 -1.17
CA PHE A 74 6.72 5.87 -1.38
C PHE A 74 6.89 6.68 -0.09
N LYS A 75 6.38 6.21 1.05
CA LYS A 75 6.58 6.88 2.36
C LYS A 75 8.05 7.07 2.71
N MET A 76 8.91 6.11 2.37
CA MET A 76 10.34 6.21 2.67
C MET A 76 11.05 7.20 1.76
N VAL A 77 10.64 7.26 0.50
CA VAL A 77 11.12 8.27 -0.45
C VAL A 77 10.78 9.66 0.06
N LEU A 78 9.53 9.87 0.49
CA LEU A 78 9.10 11.14 1.09
C LEU A 78 9.85 11.46 2.39
N HIS A 79 10.04 10.47 3.27
CA HIS A 79 10.78 10.66 4.53
C HIS A 79 12.24 11.06 4.27
N TYR A 80 12.93 10.35 3.38
CA TYR A 80 14.31 10.65 3.02
C TYR A 80 14.44 12.06 2.44
N ASN A 81 13.56 12.43 1.51
CA ASN A 81 13.56 13.76 0.91
C ASN A 81 13.26 14.87 1.93
N ALA A 82 12.41 14.61 2.92
CA ALA A 82 12.13 15.54 4.01
C ALA A 82 13.26 15.65 5.05
N CYS A 83 14.23 14.72 5.07
CA CYS A 83 15.36 14.74 6.00
C CYS A 83 16.66 15.28 5.39
N ASN A 84 16.69 15.57 4.08
CA ASN A 84 17.86 16.11 3.38
C ASN A 84 17.81 17.66 3.22
N PHE A 85 17.31 18.39 4.22
CA PHE A 85 17.38 19.85 4.26
C PHE A 85 18.73 20.34 4.80
#